data_AF-A0A2Y9AQS7-F1
#
_entry.id   AF-A0A2Y9AQS7-F1
#
_cell.length_a   1.000
_cell.length_b   1.000
_cell.length_c   1.000
_cell.angle_alpha   90.00
_cell.angle_beta   90.00
_cell.angle_gamma   90.00
#
_symmetry.space_group_name_H-M   'P 1'
#
loop_
_entity.id
_entity.type
_entity.pdbx_description
1 polymer ?
#
loop_
_entity_poly.entity_id
_entity_poly.type
_entity_poly.pdbx_seq_one_letter_code
_entity_poly.pdbx_strand_id
1 'polypeptide(L)'
;MADTTPPKTVADVEERLTSIRDKRGYLLPHHGLLAVANPALLSAYDTLYSELTLKDGVLTLHEKEVIWLIILVSTGEAIATHHIDRLRKAGGGEAEVAAALALAAWADGASRHRFVQTHWAAHLDGFDAVASYRSGLAALMERHPVEPWVAEIGLAAAHQCHRRWEWVGEHIAGAYRAGATERAIAEGLALAMFPGGVPNFVDACDIWKTLILDGKVEASDAFAAWARLSGQGGFDEASGVS
;
A
#
# COMPACT_ATOMS: atom_id res chain seq x y z
N MET A 1 -13.52 25.04 -5.04
CA MET A 1 -13.01 24.34 -3.85
C MET A 1 -14.01 23.24 -3.51
N ALA A 2 -13.54 22.05 -3.12
CA ALA A 2 -14.46 21.00 -2.67
C ALA A 2 -15.25 21.51 -1.45
N ASP A 3 -16.55 21.20 -1.38
CA ASP A 3 -17.33 21.52 -0.18
C ASP A 3 -16.81 20.66 0.98
N THR A 4 -16.32 21.32 2.02
CA THR A 4 -15.70 20.68 3.19
C THR A 4 -16.63 20.62 4.40
N THR A 5 -17.88 21.09 4.23
CA THR A 5 -18.89 21.10 5.29
C THR A 5 -19.44 19.68 5.48
N PRO A 6 -19.56 19.18 6.73
CA PRO A 6 -20.25 17.92 6.99
C PRO A 6 -21.67 17.92 6.40
N PRO A 7 -22.09 16.82 5.75
CA PRO A 7 -23.45 16.69 5.21
C PRO A 7 -24.48 16.82 6.33
N LYS A 8 -25.60 17.49 6.07
CA LYS A 8 -26.65 17.75 7.06
C LYS A 8 -27.87 16.85 6.88
N THR A 9 -28.04 16.28 5.70
CA THR A 9 -29.15 15.40 5.36
C THR A 9 -28.64 14.06 4.81
N VAL A 10 -29.50 13.04 4.84
CA VAL A 10 -29.25 11.75 4.19
C VAL A 10 -28.97 11.93 2.69
N ALA A 11 -29.71 12.81 2.02
CA ALA A 11 -29.53 13.09 0.59
C ALA A 11 -28.14 13.69 0.31
N ASP A 12 -27.66 14.60 1.18
CA ASP A 12 -26.32 15.18 1.08
C ASP A 12 -25.22 14.11 1.20
N VAL A 13 -25.43 13.11 2.06
CA VAL A 13 -24.52 11.96 2.22
C VAL A 13 -24.50 11.13 0.94
N GLU A 14 -25.67 10.74 0.44
CA GLU A 14 -25.79 9.88 -0.75
C GLU A 14 -25.21 10.53 -2.01
N GLU A 15 -25.49 11.81 -2.24
CA GLU A 15 -24.94 12.57 -3.37
C GLU A 15 -23.42 12.65 -3.30
N ARG A 16 -22.87 12.95 -2.11
CA ARG A 16 -21.42 13.07 -1.91
C ARG A 16 -20.70 11.75 -2.13
N LEU A 17 -21.21 10.67 -1.55
CA LEU A 17 -20.60 9.33 -1.70
C LEU A 17 -20.67 8.84 -3.14
N THR A 18 -21.78 9.11 -3.84
CA THR A 18 -21.92 8.84 -5.28
C THR A 18 -20.87 9.60 -6.08
N SER A 19 -20.70 10.91 -5.83
CA SER A 19 -19.68 11.72 -6.51
C SER A 19 -18.25 11.20 -6.30
N ILE A 20 -17.92 10.75 -5.08
CA ILE A 20 -16.60 10.17 -4.76
C ILE A 20 -16.38 8.87 -5.53
N ARG A 21 -17.38 7.98 -5.52
CA ARG A 21 -17.33 6.70 -6.26
C ARG A 21 -17.15 6.95 -7.74
N ASP A 22 -17.95 7.83 -8.33
CA ASP A 22 -17.93 8.10 -9.77
C ASP A 22 -16.60 8.72 -10.22
N LYS A 23 -15.97 9.54 -9.36
CA LYS A 23 -14.63 10.09 -9.59
C LYS A 23 -13.52 9.03 -9.55
N ARG A 24 -13.60 8.10 -8.61
CA ARG A 24 -12.51 7.14 -8.29
C ARG A 24 -12.66 5.79 -8.98
N GLY A 25 -13.87 5.46 -9.44
CA GLY A 25 -14.24 4.13 -9.92
C GLY A 25 -14.49 3.11 -8.80
N TYR A 26 -14.31 3.49 -7.54
CA TYR A 26 -14.55 2.64 -6.35
C TYR A 26 -14.73 3.52 -5.11
N LEU A 27 -15.29 2.98 -4.02
CA LEU A 27 -15.53 3.70 -2.78
C LEU A 27 -15.17 2.84 -1.55
N LEU A 28 -13.91 2.88 -1.10
CA LEU A 28 -13.54 2.18 0.14
C LEU A 28 -14.27 2.74 1.39
N PRO A 29 -14.48 1.91 2.44
CA PRO A 29 -15.23 2.29 3.64
C PRO A 29 -14.74 3.58 4.32
N HIS A 30 -13.42 3.79 4.38
CA HIS A 30 -12.84 4.99 4.99
C HIS A 30 -13.13 6.28 4.21
N HIS A 31 -13.27 6.23 2.87
CA HIS A 31 -13.71 7.40 2.11
C HIS A 31 -15.13 7.79 2.52
N GLY A 32 -16.00 6.79 2.72
CA GLY A 32 -17.36 7.01 3.14
C GLY A 32 -17.45 7.63 4.53
N LEU A 33 -16.72 7.05 5.49
CA LEU A 33 -16.65 7.59 6.85
C LEU A 33 -16.14 9.03 6.86
N LEU A 34 -15.04 9.32 6.17
CA LEU A 34 -14.48 10.67 6.13
C LEU A 34 -15.39 11.67 5.40
N ALA A 35 -16.11 11.24 4.36
CA ALA A 35 -17.08 12.09 3.66
C ALA A 35 -18.23 12.55 4.57
N VAL A 36 -18.56 11.78 5.61
CA VAL A 36 -19.57 12.15 6.61
C VAL A 36 -18.95 12.88 7.79
N ALA A 37 -17.90 12.32 8.39
CA ALA A 37 -17.35 12.79 9.65
C ALA A 37 -16.39 13.99 9.50
N ASN A 38 -15.59 14.03 8.42
CA ASN A 38 -14.57 15.06 8.22
C ASN A 38 -14.23 15.27 6.73
N PRO A 39 -15.09 15.98 5.97
CA PRO A 39 -14.92 16.13 4.53
C PRO A 39 -13.67 16.95 4.15
N ALA A 40 -13.22 17.85 5.02
CA ALA A 40 -11.95 18.56 4.86
C ALA A 40 -10.76 17.58 4.85
N LEU A 41 -10.75 16.62 5.79
CA LEU A 41 -9.72 15.58 5.86
C LEU A 41 -9.77 14.67 4.64
N LEU A 42 -10.96 14.28 4.17
CA LEU A 42 -11.10 13.50 2.93
C LEU A 42 -10.50 14.26 1.73
N SER A 43 -10.80 15.55 1.59
CA SER A 43 -10.25 16.36 0.50
C SER A 43 -8.72 16.45 0.56
N ALA A 44 -8.14 16.58 1.76
CA ALA A 44 -6.68 16.61 1.92
C ALA A 44 -6.06 15.23 1.61
N TYR A 45 -6.71 14.14 2.02
CA TYR A 45 -6.31 12.77 1.67
C TYR A 45 -6.33 12.53 0.16
N ASP A 46 -7.39 12.96 -0.54
CA ASP A 46 -7.49 12.91 -2.00
C ASP A 46 -6.32 13.62 -2.68
N THR A 47 -5.99 14.83 -2.23
CA THR A 47 -4.86 15.60 -2.77
C THR A 47 -3.54 14.87 -2.53
N LEU A 48 -3.29 14.43 -1.29
CA LEU A 48 -2.07 13.68 -0.95
C LEU A 48 -1.93 12.42 -1.81
N TYR A 49 -2.99 11.60 -1.89
CA TYR A 49 -2.99 10.36 -2.68
C TYR A 49 -2.76 10.64 -4.16
N SER A 50 -3.37 11.70 -4.70
CA SER A 50 -3.21 12.07 -6.11
C SER A 50 -1.78 12.51 -6.44
N GLU A 51 -1.19 13.39 -5.62
CA GLU A 51 0.19 13.84 -5.84
C GLU A 51 1.20 12.70 -5.70
N LEU A 52 1.00 11.84 -4.69
CA LEU A 52 1.96 10.79 -4.38
C LEU A 52 1.82 9.56 -5.28
N THR A 53 0.59 9.15 -5.62
CA THR A 53 0.34 7.86 -6.29
C THR A 53 -0.09 7.98 -7.75
N LEU A 54 -0.84 9.03 -8.13
CA LEU A 54 -1.53 9.07 -9.43
C LEU A 54 -0.83 9.92 -10.50
N LYS A 55 0.27 10.58 -10.14
CA LYS A 55 1.07 11.41 -11.06
C LYS A 55 2.49 10.89 -11.12
N ASP A 56 3.15 11.09 -12.25
CA ASP A 56 4.61 10.98 -12.30
C ASP A 56 5.24 11.98 -11.34
N GLY A 57 6.30 11.54 -10.67
CA GLY A 57 7.12 12.35 -9.78
C GLY A 57 8.59 12.24 -10.17
N VAL A 58 9.44 11.94 -9.19
CA VAL A 58 10.78 11.43 -9.50
C VAL A 58 10.69 9.96 -9.93
N LEU A 59 9.76 9.23 -9.33
CA LEU A 59 9.34 7.92 -9.81
C LEU A 59 8.28 8.08 -10.91
N THR A 60 8.44 7.33 -11.99
CA THR A 60 7.39 7.13 -12.99
C THR A 60 6.22 6.32 -12.40
N LEU A 61 5.04 6.41 -13.02
CA LEU A 61 3.90 5.57 -12.65
C LEU A 61 4.25 4.07 -12.69
N HIS A 62 5.03 3.63 -13.69
CA HIS A 62 5.47 2.23 -13.77
C HIS A 62 6.29 1.82 -12.54
N GLU A 63 7.32 2.60 -12.18
CA GLU A 63 8.19 2.32 -11.03
C GLU A 63 7.43 2.36 -9.70
N LYS A 64 6.49 3.30 -9.56
CA LYS A 64 5.59 3.36 -8.40
C LYS A 64 4.77 2.09 -8.27
N GLU A 65 4.20 1.59 -9.37
CA GLU A 65 3.38 0.39 -9.30
C GLU A 65 4.20 -0.87 -9.02
N VAL A 66 5.45 -0.96 -9.50
CA VAL A 66 6.38 -2.04 -9.09
C VAL A 66 6.65 -1.99 -7.58
N ILE A 67 6.96 -0.81 -7.03
CA ILE A 67 7.17 -0.62 -5.59
C ILE A 67 5.91 -0.96 -4.80
N TRP A 68 4.74 -0.50 -5.26
CA TRP A 68 3.46 -0.81 -4.64
C TRP A 68 3.22 -2.31 -4.55
N LEU A 69 3.43 -3.06 -5.63
CA LEU A 69 3.22 -4.50 -5.61
C LEU A 69 4.15 -5.21 -4.62
N ILE A 70 5.42 -4.79 -4.50
CA ILE A 70 6.32 -5.34 -3.48
C ILE A 70 5.75 -5.11 -2.07
N ILE A 71 5.23 -3.91 -1.80
CA ILE A 71 4.65 -3.58 -0.49
C ILE A 71 3.35 -4.36 -0.24
N LEU A 72 2.44 -4.40 -1.21
CA LEU A 72 1.14 -5.06 -1.09
C LEU A 72 1.30 -6.57 -0.87
N VAL A 73 2.17 -7.22 -1.64
CA VAL A 73 2.45 -8.65 -1.44
C VAL A 73 3.08 -8.89 -0.07
N SER A 74 4.04 -8.05 0.35
CA SER A 74 4.67 -8.19 1.67
C SER A 74 3.67 -7.97 2.83
N THR A 75 2.65 -7.14 2.64
CA THR A 75 1.66 -6.85 3.68
C THR A 75 0.41 -7.74 3.62
N GLY A 76 0.29 -8.57 2.57
CA GLY A 76 -0.91 -9.40 2.36
C GLY A 76 -2.16 -8.58 2.05
N GLU A 77 -1.99 -7.39 1.48
CA GLU A 77 -3.09 -6.47 1.18
C GLU A 77 -3.88 -6.93 -0.06
N ALA A 78 -5.09 -7.43 0.16
CA ALA A 78 -5.94 -8.03 -0.88
C ALA A 78 -6.91 -7.04 -1.54
N ILE A 79 -7.23 -5.92 -0.89
CA ILE A 79 -8.29 -4.99 -1.33
C ILE A 79 -7.79 -4.04 -2.43
N ALA A 80 -6.47 -3.82 -2.51
CA ALA A 80 -5.85 -2.83 -3.38
C ALA A 80 -5.57 -3.33 -4.82
N THR A 81 -6.47 -4.12 -5.41
CA THR A 81 -6.26 -4.74 -6.74
C THR A 81 -6.17 -3.74 -7.90
N HIS A 82 -6.62 -2.49 -7.72
CA HIS A 82 -6.45 -1.41 -8.70
C HIS A 82 -4.99 -1.13 -9.08
N HIS A 83 -4.01 -1.54 -8.25
CA HIS A 83 -2.59 -1.40 -8.58
C HIS A 83 -2.18 -2.31 -9.75
N ILE A 84 -2.85 -3.46 -9.92
CA ILE A 84 -2.61 -4.37 -11.06
C ILE A 84 -3.08 -3.71 -12.37
N ASP A 85 -4.26 -3.10 -12.36
CA ASP A 85 -4.76 -2.36 -13.52
C ASP A 85 -3.88 -1.14 -13.85
N ARG A 86 -3.41 -0.40 -12.82
CA ARG A 86 -2.49 0.73 -13.04
C ARG A 86 -1.12 0.31 -13.56
N LEU A 87 -0.56 -0.80 -13.07
CA LEU A 87 0.68 -1.36 -13.63
C LEU A 87 0.51 -1.65 -15.12
N ARG A 88 -0.58 -2.33 -15.51
CA ARG A 88 -0.87 -2.64 -16.92
C ARG A 88 -0.99 -1.39 -17.78
N LYS A 89 -1.68 -0.36 -17.27
CA LYS A 89 -1.78 0.96 -17.95
C LYS A 89 -0.43 1.67 -18.08
N ALA A 90 0.49 1.42 -17.15
CA ALA A 90 1.85 1.95 -17.18
C ALA A 90 2.82 1.08 -18.03
N GLY A 91 2.34 0.02 -18.68
CA GLY A 91 3.12 -0.83 -19.58
C GLY A 91 3.78 -2.05 -18.92
N GLY A 92 3.52 -2.30 -17.64
CA GLY A 92 3.96 -3.51 -16.94
C GLY A 92 2.96 -4.67 -17.05
N GLY A 93 3.27 -5.78 -16.39
CA GLY A 93 2.40 -6.95 -16.36
C GLY A 93 2.85 -8.04 -15.39
N GLU A 94 2.67 -9.28 -15.80
CA GLU A 94 2.83 -10.46 -14.95
C GLU A 94 4.29 -10.67 -14.51
N ALA A 95 5.27 -10.16 -15.26
CA ALA A 95 6.68 -10.26 -14.92
C ALA A 95 7.03 -9.43 -13.67
N GLU A 96 6.49 -8.22 -13.56
CA GLU A 96 6.64 -7.34 -12.39
C GLU A 96 5.88 -7.90 -11.19
N VAL A 97 4.70 -8.52 -11.41
CA VAL A 97 3.97 -9.23 -10.34
C VAL A 97 4.79 -10.40 -9.80
N ALA A 98 5.39 -11.20 -10.67
CA ALA A 98 6.27 -12.30 -10.28
C ALA A 98 7.51 -11.80 -9.54
N ALA A 99 8.09 -10.67 -9.97
CA ALA A 99 9.19 -10.03 -9.30
C ALA A 99 8.81 -9.54 -7.89
N ALA A 100 7.67 -8.86 -7.77
CA ALA A 100 7.16 -8.39 -6.49
C ALA A 100 6.93 -9.52 -5.50
N LEU A 101 6.35 -10.64 -5.96
CA LEU A 101 6.18 -11.85 -5.16
C LEU A 101 7.52 -12.41 -4.68
N ALA A 102 8.47 -12.58 -5.59
CA ALA A 102 9.78 -13.15 -5.27
C ALA A 102 10.54 -12.28 -4.27
N LEU A 103 10.56 -10.96 -4.49
CA LEU A 103 11.21 -9.98 -3.62
C LEU A 103 10.57 -9.94 -2.22
N ALA A 104 9.25 -9.85 -2.15
CA ALA A 104 8.53 -9.83 -0.87
C ALA A 104 8.75 -11.11 -0.06
N ALA A 105 8.66 -12.28 -0.71
CA ALA A 105 8.89 -13.57 -0.06
C ALA A 105 10.34 -13.70 0.46
N TRP A 106 11.33 -13.21 -0.30
CA TRP A 106 12.72 -13.20 0.15
C TRP A 106 12.93 -12.28 1.37
N ALA A 107 12.31 -11.09 1.36
CA ALA A 107 12.37 -10.14 2.46
C ALA A 107 11.84 -10.72 3.78
N ASP A 108 10.81 -11.56 3.75
CA ASP A 108 10.26 -12.27 4.91
C ASP A 108 11.25 -13.23 5.55
N GLY A 109 12.15 -13.80 4.75
CA GLY A 109 13.28 -14.60 5.21
C GLY A 109 14.42 -13.81 5.86
N ALA A 110 14.49 -12.48 5.72
CA ALA A 110 15.66 -11.69 6.12
C ALA A 110 16.06 -11.90 7.60
N SER A 111 15.08 -11.93 8.51
CA SER A 111 15.32 -12.18 9.94
C SER A 111 15.95 -13.55 10.24
N ARG A 112 15.77 -14.54 9.35
CA ARG A 112 16.34 -15.89 9.50
C ARG A 112 17.85 -15.90 9.28
N HIS A 113 18.38 -15.05 8.41
CA HIS A 113 19.82 -14.87 8.28
C HIS A 113 20.42 -14.33 9.59
N ARG A 114 19.77 -13.34 10.22
CA ARG A 114 20.21 -12.81 11.52
C ARG A 114 20.09 -13.84 12.63
N PHE A 115 19.03 -14.64 12.64
CA PHE A 115 18.89 -15.75 13.59
C PHE A 115 20.09 -16.71 13.50
N VAL A 116 20.48 -17.13 12.28
CA VAL A 116 21.63 -18.02 12.08
C VAL A 116 22.92 -17.38 12.60
N GLN A 117 23.18 -16.12 12.24
CA GLN A 117 24.37 -15.42 12.73
C GLN A 117 24.36 -15.24 14.26
N THR A 118 23.20 -14.97 14.86
CA THR A 118 23.12 -14.71 16.31
C THR A 118 23.26 -15.99 17.13
N HIS A 119 22.59 -17.06 16.70
CA HIS A 119 22.44 -18.26 17.53
C HIS A 119 23.35 -19.41 17.11
N TRP A 120 23.80 -19.44 15.86
CA TRP A 120 24.58 -20.56 15.32
C TRP A 120 25.99 -20.15 14.89
N ALA A 121 26.39 -18.88 14.98
CA ALA A 121 27.73 -18.45 14.57
C ALA A 121 28.88 -19.19 15.27
N ALA A 122 28.71 -19.63 16.52
CA ALA A 122 29.73 -20.43 17.21
C ALA A 122 30.00 -21.80 16.57
N HIS A 123 29.09 -22.26 15.69
CA HIS A 123 29.19 -23.52 14.96
C HIS A 123 29.47 -23.32 13.46
N LEU A 124 29.66 -22.08 13.01
CA LEU A 124 29.85 -21.72 11.60
C LEU A 124 31.15 -20.93 11.44
N ASP A 125 31.84 -21.13 10.33
CA ASP A 125 33.05 -20.36 10.03
C ASP A 125 32.68 -19.02 9.37
N GLY A 126 32.68 -17.96 10.17
CA GLY A 126 32.55 -16.58 9.67
C GLY A 126 31.21 -16.22 9.02
N PHE A 127 30.10 -16.87 9.39
CA PHE A 127 28.79 -16.59 8.77
C PHE A 127 28.36 -15.12 8.95
N ASP A 128 28.13 -14.44 7.81
CA ASP A 128 27.61 -13.07 7.76
C ASP A 128 26.16 -13.09 7.23
N ALA A 129 25.22 -12.67 8.09
CA ALA A 129 23.80 -12.63 7.75
C ALA A 129 23.49 -11.71 6.57
N VAL A 130 24.11 -10.52 6.54
CA VAL A 130 23.85 -9.52 5.50
C VAL A 130 24.44 -10.00 4.18
N ALA A 131 25.68 -10.51 4.18
CA ALA A 131 26.29 -11.04 2.97
C ALA A 131 25.49 -12.24 2.40
N SER A 132 25.03 -13.15 3.27
CA SER A 132 24.20 -14.28 2.88
C SER A 132 22.86 -13.85 2.28
N TYR A 133 22.16 -12.90 2.91
CA TYR A 133 20.90 -12.34 2.41
C TYR A 133 21.09 -11.63 1.06
N ARG A 134 22.12 -10.79 0.95
CA ARG A 134 22.42 -10.00 -0.25
C ARG A 134 22.82 -10.87 -1.44
N SER A 135 23.57 -11.94 -1.21
CA SER A 135 23.92 -12.89 -2.27
C SER A 135 22.68 -13.56 -2.86
N GLY A 136 21.75 -14.02 -2.01
CA GLY A 136 20.50 -14.61 -2.48
C GLY A 136 19.59 -13.60 -3.19
N LEU A 137 19.53 -12.36 -2.68
CA LEU A 137 18.79 -11.27 -3.33
C LEU A 137 19.34 -10.94 -4.72
N ALA A 138 20.67 -10.84 -4.87
CA ALA A 138 21.30 -10.57 -6.16
C ALA A 138 20.92 -11.64 -7.20
N ALA A 139 21.03 -12.92 -6.82
CA ALA A 139 20.65 -14.04 -7.68
C ALA A 139 19.14 -14.08 -8.01
N LEU A 140 18.28 -13.48 -7.18
CA LEU A 140 16.86 -13.33 -7.44
C LEU A 140 16.62 -12.20 -8.43
N MET A 141 17.23 -11.03 -8.21
CA MET A 141 17.09 -9.86 -9.07
C MET A 141 17.55 -10.11 -10.51
N GLU A 142 18.59 -10.93 -10.71
CA GLU A 142 19.04 -11.34 -12.06
C GLU A 142 17.96 -12.07 -12.88
N ARG A 143 16.93 -12.63 -12.25
CA ARG A 143 15.87 -13.41 -12.90
C ARG A 143 14.62 -12.60 -13.23
N HIS A 144 14.54 -11.36 -12.75
CA HIS A 144 13.34 -10.54 -12.83
C HIS A 144 13.63 -9.18 -13.48
N PRO A 145 12.72 -8.66 -14.33
CA PRO A 145 12.94 -7.40 -15.05
C PRO A 145 12.61 -6.19 -14.15
N VAL A 146 13.31 -6.06 -13.03
CA VAL A 146 13.15 -4.91 -12.13
C VAL A 146 14.47 -4.18 -12.01
N GLU A 147 14.42 -2.87 -12.24
CA GLU A 147 15.56 -1.99 -12.05
C GLU A 147 16.10 -2.13 -10.62
N PRO A 148 17.41 -2.35 -10.42
CA PRO A 148 17.94 -2.68 -9.10
C PRO A 148 17.60 -1.67 -8.01
N TRP A 149 17.65 -0.38 -8.35
CA TRP A 149 17.34 0.69 -7.42
C TRP A 149 15.86 0.77 -7.06
N VAL A 150 14.94 0.38 -7.97
CA VAL A 150 13.50 0.28 -7.71
C VAL A 150 13.21 -0.89 -6.76
N ALA A 151 13.84 -2.04 -6.99
CA ALA A 151 13.73 -3.19 -6.09
C ALA A 151 14.19 -2.85 -4.66
N GLU A 152 15.33 -2.16 -4.52
CA GLU A 152 15.86 -1.75 -3.21
C GLU A 152 14.92 -0.78 -2.49
N ILE A 153 14.34 0.20 -3.19
CA ILE A 153 13.34 1.11 -2.62
C ILE A 153 12.08 0.34 -2.19
N GLY A 154 11.58 -0.55 -3.03
CA GLY A 154 10.41 -1.37 -2.73
C GLY A 154 10.61 -2.27 -1.51
N LEU A 155 11.78 -2.89 -1.39
CA LEU A 155 12.16 -3.69 -0.23
C LEU A 155 12.31 -2.85 1.04
N ALA A 156 12.90 -1.64 0.95
CA ALA A 156 12.96 -0.72 2.08
C ALA A 156 11.55 -0.34 2.58
N ALA A 157 10.64 -0.01 1.65
CA ALA A 157 9.25 0.33 1.97
C ALA A 157 8.47 -0.87 2.55
N ALA A 158 8.67 -2.08 2.02
CA ALA A 158 8.09 -3.29 2.58
C ALA A 158 8.60 -3.53 4.02
N HIS A 159 9.91 -3.47 4.26
CA HIS A 159 10.46 -3.59 5.61
C HIS A 159 9.96 -2.49 6.57
N GLN A 160 9.72 -1.28 6.07
CA GLN A 160 9.11 -0.18 6.84
C GLN A 160 7.70 -0.53 7.32
N CYS A 161 6.85 -1.10 6.46
CA CYS A 161 5.50 -1.55 6.85
C CYS A 161 5.53 -2.56 8.01
N HIS A 162 6.59 -3.38 8.05
CA HIS A 162 6.81 -4.38 9.09
C HIS A 162 7.70 -3.92 10.26
N ARG A 163 8.11 -2.64 10.27
CA ARG A 163 8.99 -2.04 11.29
C ARG A 163 10.33 -2.77 11.46
N ARG A 164 10.85 -3.38 10.39
CA ARG A 164 12.13 -4.10 10.33
C ARG A 164 13.29 -3.13 10.09
N TRP A 165 13.51 -2.18 11.00
CA TRP A 165 14.35 -0.99 10.78
C TRP A 165 15.78 -1.26 10.34
N GLU A 166 16.37 -2.33 10.85
CA GLU A 166 17.70 -2.75 10.45
C GLU A 166 17.77 -3.05 8.93
N TRP A 167 16.76 -3.74 8.42
CA TRP A 167 16.63 -4.07 6.99
C TRP A 167 16.16 -2.89 6.15
N VAL A 168 15.40 -1.96 6.72
CA VAL A 168 15.14 -0.65 6.08
C VAL A 168 16.47 0.07 5.82
N GLY A 169 17.34 0.13 6.83
CA GLY A 169 18.68 0.74 6.69
C GLY A 169 19.53 0.03 5.65
N GLU A 170 19.54 -1.31 5.64
CA GLU A 170 20.28 -2.10 4.65
C GLU A 170 19.79 -1.80 3.23
N HIS A 171 18.47 -1.81 2.99
CA HIS A 171 17.90 -1.56 1.66
C HIS A 171 18.02 -0.10 1.19
N ILE A 172 17.99 0.88 2.09
CA ILE A 172 18.35 2.26 1.74
C ILE A 172 19.81 2.31 1.25
N ALA A 173 20.76 1.70 1.97
CA ALA A 173 22.15 1.63 1.52
C ALA A 173 22.30 0.90 0.18
N GLY A 174 21.49 -0.14 -0.06
CA GLY A 174 21.37 -0.82 -1.35
C GLY A 174 20.89 0.09 -2.48
N ALA A 175 19.85 0.90 -2.23
CA ALA A 175 19.35 1.86 -3.20
C ALA A 175 20.41 2.89 -3.60
N TYR A 176 21.19 3.41 -2.64
CA TYR A 176 22.34 4.28 -2.95
C TYR A 176 23.38 3.58 -3.83
N ARG A 177 23.75 2.32 -3.52
CA ARG A 177 24.68 1.53 -4.35
C ARG A 177 24.17 1.29 -5.76
N ALA A 178 22.85 1.15 -5.91
CA ALA A 178 22.18 0.96 -7.19
C ALA A 178 21.94 2.28 -7.96
N GLY A 179 22.33 3.43 -7.40
CA GLY A 179 22.23 4.74 -8.07
C GLY A 179 20.90 5.48 -7.86
N ALA A 180 20.09 5.09 -6.89
CA ALA A 180 18.87 5.82 -6.55
C ALA A 180 19.18 7.26 -6.10
N THR A 181 18.31 8.20 -6.49
CA THR A 181 18.34 9.55 -5.92
C THR A 181 17.62 9.58 -4.58
N GLU A 182 18.03 10.49 -3.69
CA GLU A 182 17.38 10.67 -2.38
C GLU A 182 15.90 11.02 -2.52
N ARG A 183 15.54 11.77 -3.59
CA ARG A 183 14.14 12.10 -3.88
C ARG A 183 13.33 10.87 -4.29
N ALA A 184 13.91 9.95 -5.06
CA ALA A 184 13.26 8.69 -5.41
C ALA A 184 13.06 7.81 -4.17
N ILE A 185 14.08 7.71 -3.31
CA ILE A 185 14.01 6.97 -2.04
C ILE A 185 12.90 7.57 -1.15
N ALA A 186 12.88 8.90 -0.99
CA ALA A 186 11.87 9.58 -0.19
C ALA A 186 10.44 9.36 -0.72
N GLU A 187 10.26 9.44 -2.04
CA GLU A 187 8.96 9.20 -2.68
C GLU A 187 8.49 7.76 -2.49
N GLY A 188 9.38 6.77 -2.67
CA GLY A 188 9.05 5.36 -2.46
C GLY A 188 8.73 5.01 -1.00
N LEU A 189 9.47 5.56 -0.02
CA LEU A 189 9.17 5.38 1.40
C LEU A 189 7.84 6.06 1.81
N ALA A 190 7.47 7.15 1.14
CA ALA A 190 6.19 7.81 1.37
C ALA A 190 5.01 6.94 0.91
N LEU A 191 5.17 6.07 -0.10
CA LEU A 191 4.12 5.13 -0.52
C LEU A 191 3.67 4.21 0.63
N ALA A 192 4.60 3.81 1.51
CA ALA A 192 4.30 2.96 2.67
C ALA A 192 3.37 3.61 3.71
N MET A 193 3.12 4.93 3.65
CA MET A 193 2.12 5.60 4.51
C MET A 193 0.72 5.00 4.38
N PHE A 194 0.37 4.52 3.18
CA PHE A 194 -0.92 3.92 2.93
C PHE A 194 -0.99 2.48 3.47
N PRO A 195 -0.21 1.49 2.99
CA PRO A 195 -0.33 0.10 3.43
C PRO A 195 0.15 -0.15 4.87
N GLY A 196 0.93 0.77 5.47
CA GLY A 196 1.35 0.68 6.87
C GLY A 196 0.30 1.11 7.91
N GLY A 197 -0.83 1.70 7.49
CA GLY A 197 -1.83 2.23 8.42
C GLY A 197 -3.25 2.42 7.88
N VAL A 198 -3.41 2.71 6.59
CA VAL A 198 -4.73 2.89 5.96
C VAL A 198 -5.53 1.59 5.89
N PRO A 199 -4.96 0.40 5.60
CA PRO A 199 -5.70 -0.87 5.70
C PRO A 199 -6.36 -1.10 7.05
N ASN A 200 -5.61 -0.87 8.14
CA ASN A 200 -6.17 -0.96 9.50
C ASN A 200 -7.36 0.00 9.69
N PHE A 201 -7.33 1.17 9.06
CA PHE A 201 -8.45 2.13 9.10
C PHE A 201 -9.61 1.68 8.22
N VAL A 202 -9.35 1.13 7.03
CA VAL A 202 -10.35 0.51 6.15
C VAL A 202 -11.12 -0.57 6.90
N ASP A 203 -10.41 -1.51 7.53
CA ASP A 203 -11.01 -2.63 8.26
C ASP A 203 -11.81 -2.14 9.47
N ALA A 204 -11.29 -1.18 10.24
CA ALA A 204 -12.01 -0.58 11.35
C ALA A 204 -13.32 0.09 10.89
N CYS A 205 -13.31 0.77 9.74
CA CYS A 205 -14.50 1.38 9.15
C CYS A 205 -15.52 0.32 8.73
N ASP A 206 -15.07 -0.78 8.12
CA ASP A 206 -15.96 -1.87 7.68
C ASP A 206 -16.60 -2.61 8.86
N ILE A 207 -15.82 -2.87 9.92
CA ILE A 207 -16.33 -3.40 11.19
C ILE A 207 -17.40 -2.46 11.75
N TRP A 208 -17.14 -1.16 11.79
CA TRP A 208 -18.11 -0.20 12.34
C TRP A 208 -19.40 -0.16 11.51
N LYS A 209 -19.29 -0.10 10.18
CA LYS A 209 -20.43 -0.21 9.27
C LYS A 209 -21.25 -1.48 9.55
N THR A 210 -20.58 -2.63 9.71
CA THR A 210 -21.24 -3.90 10.03
C THR A 210 -21.99 -3.84 11.37
N LEU A 211 -21.42 -3.21 12.40
CA LEU A 211 -22.11 -3.04 13.69
C LEU A 211 -23.39 -2.20 13.57
N ILE A 212 -23.40 -1.18 12.70
CA ILE A 212 -24.60 -0.35 12.43
C ILE A 212 -25.65 -1.17 11.69
N LEU A 213 -25.26 -1.91 10.64
CA LEU A 213 -26.17 -2.73 9.84
C LEU A 213 -26.79 -3.88 10.65
N ASP A 214 -26.03 -4.47 11.57
CA ASP A 214 -26.49 -5.52 12.49
C ASP A 214 -27.41 -4.98 13.61
N GLY A 215 -27.60 -3.66 13.73
CA GLY A 215 -28.36 -3.04 14.82
C GLY A 215 -27.68 -3.13 16.19
N LYS A 216 -26.38 -3.48 16.23
CA LYS A 216 -25.58 -3.50 17.47
C LYS A 216 -25.21 -2.10 17.96
N VAL A 217 -25.26 -1.11 17.07
CA VAL A 217 -25.04 0.31 17.36
C VAL A 217 -26.18 1.14 16.77
N GLU A 218 -26.80 1.98 17.60
CA GLU A 218 -27.78 2.98 17.16
C GLU A 218 -27.02 4.20 16.59
N ALA A 219 -26.85 4.24 15.27
CA ALA A 219 -26.18 5.33 14.58
C ALA A 219 -27.13 6.51 14.30
N SER A 220 -26.59 7.73 14.26
CA SER A 220 -27.31 8.88 13.75
C SER A 220 -27.62 8.75 12.26
N ASP A 221 -28.60 9.51 11.76
CA ASP A 221 -29.08 9.41 10.38
C ASP A 221 -27.97 9.46 9.32
N ALA A 222 -26.99 10.34 9.49
CA ALA A 222 -25.88 10.49 8.56
C ALA A 222 -24.96 9.26 8.51
N PHE A 223 -24.65 8.65 9.66
CA PHE A 223 -23.81 7.46 9.74
C PHE A 223 -24.60 6.20 9.34
N ALA A 224 -25.91 6.16 9.62
CA ALA A 224 -26.79 5.11 9.15
C ALA A 224 -26.95 5.15 7.61
N ALA A 225 -26.98 6.34 7.01
CA ALA A 225 -26.94 6.51 5.55
C ALA A 225 -25.63 6.01 4.95
N TRP A 226 -24.48 6.40 5.53
CA TRP A 226 -23.17 5.88 5.13
C TRP A 226 -23.12 4.34 5.19
N ALA A 227 -23.57 3.75 6.29
CA ALA A 227 -23.51 2.31 6.48
C ALA A 227 -24.35 1.53 5.46
N ARG A 228 -25.51 2.08 5.06
CA ARG A 228 -26.46 1.45 4.12
C ARG A 228 -26.04 1.55 2.65
N LEU A 229 -25.11 2.42 2.30
CA LEU A 229 -24.69 2.57 0.90
C LEU A 229 -23.94 1.32 0.42
N SER A 230 -24.41 0.73 -0.69
CA SER A 230 -23.76 -0.39 -1.38
C SER A 230 -22.59 0.06 -2.26
N GLY A 231 -21.74 -0.87 -2.70
CA GLY A 231 -20.58 -0.54 -3.55
C GLY A 231 -19.39 -0.01 -2.75
N GLN A 232 -19.28 -0.42 -1.48
CA GLN A 232 -18.25 0.05 -0.55
C GLN A 232 -17.09 -0.94 -0.36
N GLY A 233 -16.81 -1.74 -1.39
CA GLY A 233 -15.66 -2.65 -1.43
C GLY A 233 -14.51 -2.11 -2.26
N GLY A 234 -13.43 -2.89 -2.28
CA GLY A 234 -12.27 -2.64 -3.14
C GLY A 234 -12.61 -2.61 -4.62
N PHE A 235 -11.58 -2.48 -5.44
CA PHE A 235 -11.73 -2.41 -6.90
C PHE A 235 -12.45 -3.65 -7.48
N ASP A 236 -12.32 -4.82 -6.85
CA ASP A 236 -13.01 -6.05 -7.27
C ASP A 236 -14.53 -5.93 -7.19
N GLU A 237 -15.09 -5.45 -6.07
CA GLU A 237 -16.54 -5.18 -5.94
C GLU A 237 -17.01 -4.15 -6.99
N ALA A 238 -16.21 -3.11 -7.22
CA ALA A 238 -16.56 -2.07 -8.18
C ALA A 238 -16.46 -2.51 -9.66
N SER A 239 -15.58 -3.46 -9.96
CA SER A 239 -15.38 -4.03 -11.30
C SER A 239 -16.21 -5.28 -11.57
N GLY A 240 -16.97 -5.77 -10.59
CA GLY A 240 -17.81 -6.97 -10.70
C GLY A 240 -17.03 -8.28 -10.69
N VAL A 241 -15.79 -8.25 -10.19
CA VAL A 241 -14.93 -9.43 -10.00
C VAL A 241 -15.19 -9.97 -8.60
N SER A 242 -15.57 -11.25 -8.48
CA SER A 242 -15.80 -11.94 -7.20
C SER A 242 -14.61 -12.74 -6.73
#